data_AF-A0A2K3KDC8-F1
#
_entry.id   AF-A0A2K3KDC8-F1
#
_cell.length_a   1.000
_cell.length_b   1.000
_cell.length_c   1.000
_cell.angle_alpha   90.00
_cell.angle_beta   90.00
_cell.angle_gamma   90.00
#
_symmetry.space_group_name_H-M   'P 1'
#
loop_
_entity.id
_entity.type
_entity.pdbx_description
1 polymer ?
#
loop_
_entity_poly.entity_id
_entity_poly.type
_entity_poly.pdbx_seq_one_letter_code
_entity_poly.pdbx_strand_id
1 'polypeptide(L)' 'MEEDKNWEPLLLGRPFLATGRALIDVELGELMLRTDGEQILFNVFEAMKQHDDDSQCFRIELVDEVIEDIFK' A
#
# COMPACT_ATOMS: atom_id res chain seq x y z
N MET A 1 -24.70 5.56 18.50
CA MET A 1 -23.91 6.57 17.77
C MET A 1 -22.56 5.92 17.61
N GLU A 2 -22.42 5.14 16.54
CA GLU A 2 -21.20 4.39 16.28
C GLU A 2 -20.11 5.38 15.89
N GLU A 3 -18.96 5.17 16.49
CA GLU A 3 -17.75 5.95 16.39
C GLU A 3 -17.42 6.20 14.91
N ASP A 4 -17.22 7.46 14.54
CA ASP A 4 -16.46 7.84 13.36
C ASP A 4 -15.10 7.13 13.47
N LYS A 5 -15.02 5.90 12.94
CA LYS A 5 -13.80 5.15 12.73
C LYS A 5 -12.94 6.05 11.88
N ASN A 6 -12.00 6.71 12.54
CA ASN A 6 -11.01 7.62 11.99
C ASN A 6 -10.20 6.86 10.93
N TRP A 7 -10.77 6.79 9.73
CA TRP A 7 -10.15 6.27 8.52
C TRP A 7 -9.16 7.32 8.08
N GLU A 8 -7.91 7.12 8.47
CA GLU A 8 -6.79 7.85 7.91
C GLU A 8 -6.42 7.09 6.63
N PRO A 9 -6.81 7.57 5.43
CA PRO A 9 -6.33 6.95 4.20
C PRO A 9 -4.81 6.92 4.27
N LEU A 10 -4.21 5.77 3.96
CA LEU A 10 -2.77 5.63 3.94
C LEU A 10 -2.24 6.50 2.78
N LEU A 11 -1.98 7.77 3.07
CA LEU A 11 -1.44 8.72 2.12
C LEU A 11 0.03 8.34 1.93
N LEU A 12 0.29 7.47 0.96
CA LEU A 12 1.63 7.18 0.50
C LEU A 12 2.24 8.49 0.01
N GLY A 13 3.04 9.10 0.86
CA GLY A 13 3.69 10.36 0.55
C GLY A 13 4.65 10.19 -0.62
N ARG A 14 4.98 11.32 -1.26
CA ARG A 14 6.03 11.40 -2.28
C ARG A 14 7.33 10.67 -1.88
N PRO A 15 7.81 10.71 -0.62
CA PRO A 15 9.00 9.96 -0.22
C PRO A 15 8.85 8.44 -0.42
N PHE A 16 7.71 7.86 -0.04
CA PHE A 16 7.47 6.41 -0.18
C PHE A 16 7.40 6.01 -1.65
N LEU A 17 6.61 6.76 -2.44
CA LEU A 17 6.47 6.53 -3.88
C LEU A 17 7.83 6.67 -4.59
N ALA A 18 8.67 7.63 -4.16
CA ALA A 18 10.00 7.80 -4.72
C ALA A 18 10.94 6.63 -4.38
N THR A 19 10.94 6.14 -3.12
CA THR A 19 11.74 5.00 -2.69
C THR A 19 11.36 3.73 -3.45
N GLY A 20 10.05 3.44 -3.55
CA GLY A 20 9.53 2.32 -4.34
C GLY A 20 9.58 2.54 -5.85
N ARG A 21 10.11 3.69 -6.30
CA ARG A 21 10.20 4.12 -7.71
C ARG A 21 8.88 3.90 -8.46
N ALA A 22 7.79 4.34 -7.82
CA ALA A 22 6.44 4.12 -8.27
C ALA A 22 6.16 4.86 -9.59
N LEU A 23 5.46 4.18 -10.50
CA LEU A 23 4.87 4.80 -11.69
C LEU A 23 3.35 4.60 -11.61
N ILE A 24 2.62 5.70 -11.83
CA ILE A 24 1.15 5.69 -11.75
C ILE A 24 0.63 6.12 -13.12
N ASP A 25 -0.06 5.21 -13.79
CA ASP A 25 -0.90 5.53 -14.93
C ASP A 25 -2.32 5.79 -14.43
N VAL A 26 -2.70 7.06 -14.42
CA VAL A 26 -3.99 7.49 -13.89
C VAL A 26 -5.14 7.15 -14.83
N GLU A 27 -4.88 7.14 -16.15
CA GLU A 27 -5.91 6.85 -17.15
C GLU A 27 -6.27 5.36 -17.14
N LEU A 28 -5.25 4.50 -17.07
CA LEU A 28 -5.42 3.05 -17.01
C LEU A 28 -5.71 2.53 -15.59
N GLY A 29 -5.43 3.33 -14.56
CA GLY A 29 -5.56 2.92 -13.17
C GLY A 29 -4.54 1.86 -12.79
N GLU A 30 -3.30 2.03 -13.21
CA GLU A 30 -2.21 1.10 -12.93
C GLU A 30 -1.15 1.74 -12.03
N LEU A 31 -0.72 1.00 -11.01
CA LEU A 31 0.39 1.36 -10.14
C LEU A 31 1.50 0.32 -10.32
N MET A 32 2.66 0.74 -10.79
CA MET A 32 3.86 -0.08 -10.80
C MET A 32 4.76 0.31 -9.63
N LEU A 33 5.21 -0.67 -8.84
CA LEU A 33 6.23 -0.51 -7.81
C LEU A 33 7.46 -1.33 -8.19
N ARG A 34 8.66 -0.81 -7.90
CA ARG A 34 9.91 -1.55 -8.05
C ARG A 34 10.58 -1.73 -6.69
N THR A 35 10.78 -2.98 -6.31
CA THR A 35 11.52 -3.38 -5.11
C THR A 35 12.49 -4.49 -5.48
N ASP A 36 13.71 -4.47 -4.92
CA ASP A 36 14.72 -5.53 -5.10
C ASP A 36 15.02 -5.95 -6.56
N GLY A 37 14.85 -5.01 -7.50
CA GLY A 37 15.04 -5.25 -8.93
C GLY A 37 13.82 -5.88 -9.63
N GLU A 38 12.80 -6.29 -8.88
CA GLU A 38 11.54 -6.80 -9.39
C GLU A 38 10.52 -5.67 -9.59
N GLN A 39 9.60 -5.87 -10.53
CA GLN A 39 8.49 -4.96 -10.81
C GLN A 39 7.18 -5.63 -10.47
N ILE A 40 6.36 -4.94 -9.69
CA ILE A 40 5.02 -5.38 -9.29
C ILE A 40 4.02 -4.39 -9.87
N LEU A 41 3.04 -4.89 -10.63
CA LEU A 41 1.98 -4.10 -11.24
C LEU A 41 0.66 -4.35 -10.50
N PHE A 42 -0.02 -3.28 -10.12
CA PHE A 42 -1.30 -3.31 -9.44
C PHE A 42 -2.35 -2.61 -10.30
N ASN A 43 -3.49 -3.25 -10.50
CA ASN A 43 -4.69 -2.57 -10.99
C ASN A 43 -5.39 -1.93 -9.78
N VAL A 44 -5.43 -0.59 -9.75
CA VAL A 44 -5.95 0.14 -8.58
C VAL A 44 -7.47 0.02 -8.46
N PHE A 45 -8.20 -0.18 -9.56
CA PHE A 45 -9.64 -0.36 -9.52
C PHE A 45 -10.01 -1.72 -8.90
N GLU A 46 -9.29 -2.79 -9.25
CA GLU A 46 -9.48 -4.10 -8.63
C GLU A 46 -9.04 -4.12 -7.16
N ALA A 47 -7.91 -3.46 -6.84
CA ALA A 47 -7.43 -3.36 -5.46
C ALA A 47 -8.44 -2.63 -4.55
N MET A 48 -9.10 -1.58 -5.05
CA MET A 48 -10.11 -0.84 -4.29
C MET A 48 -11.43 -1.60 -4.13
N LYS A 49 -11.78 -2.53 -5.04
CA LYS A 49 -12.99 -3.36 -4.92
C LYS A 49 -12.98 -4.30 -3.71
N GLN A 50 -11.79 -4.72 -3.25
CA GLN A 50 -11.69 -5.56 -2.03
C GLN A 50 -12.09 -4.83 -0.74
N HIS A 51 -12.28 -3.51 -0.78
CA HIS A 51 -12.65 -2.72 0.39
C HIS A 51 -14.16 -2.47 0.53
N ASP A 52 -14.99 -2.99 -0.39
CA ASP A 52 -16.46 -2.78 -0.38
C ASP A 52 -17.24 -3.83 0.43
N ASP A 53 -16.63 -4.96 0.80
CA ASP A 53 -17.27 -6.02 1.59
C ASP A 53 -16.57 -6.13 2.95
N ASP A 54 -17.23 -5.55 3.97
CA ASP A 54 -16.78 -5.42 5.36
C ASP A 54 -15.35 -4.90 5.54
N SER A 55 -15.23 -3.63 5.96
CA SER A 55 -14.01 -2.91 6.39
C SER A 55 -12.97 -3.76 7.18
N GLN A 56 -12.27 -4.66 6.50
CA GLN A 56 -11.15 -5.43 7.04
C GLN A 56 -9.93 -4.53 6.94
N CYS A 57 -9.70 -3.74 7.99
CA CYS A 57 -8.46 -3.02 8.17
C CYS A 57 -7.34 -4.04 8.42
N PHE A 58 -6.51 -4.27 7.41
CA PHE A 58 -5.30 -5.05 7.57
C PHE A 58 -4.24 -4.17 8.26
N ARG A 59 -4.09 -4.36 9.57
CA ARG A 59 -2.96 -3.79 10.32
C ARG A 59 -1.72 -4.57 9.94
N ILE A 60 -0.82 -3.94 9.18
CA ILE A 60 0.54 -4.47 9.00
C ILE A 60 1.27 -4.19 10.32
N GLU A 61 1.35 -5.19 11.19
CA GLU A 61 2.25 -5.14 12.34
C GLU A 61 3.66 -5.46 11.85
N LEU A 62 4.56 -4.49 12.05
CA LEU A 62 5.98 -4.71 11.90
C LEU A 62 6.38 -5.79 12.92
N VAL A 63 6.80 -6.96 12.44
CA VAL A 63 7.35 -8.00 13.32
C VAL A 63 8.81 -7.62 13.55
N ASP A 64 9.18 -7.32 14.79
CA ASP A 64 10.55 -6.88 15.16
C ASP A 64 11.64 -7.85 14.65
N GLU A 65 11.33 -9.15 14.59
CA GLU A 65 12.19 -10.20 13.99
C GLU A 65 12.57 -9.91 12.52
N VAL A 66 11.69 -9.30 11.73
CA VAL A 66 11.93 -8.98 10.31
C VAL A 66 12.86 -7.78 10.16
N ILE A 67 12.83 -6.83 11.10
CA ILE A 67 13.74 -5.68 11.10
C ILE A 67 15.17 -6.11 11.43
N GLU A 68 15.34 -7.03 12.39
CA GLU A 68 16.68 -7.50 12.75
C GLU A 68 17.40 -8.24 11.62
N ASP A 69 16.67 -8.84 10.67
CA ASP A 69 17.26 -9.53 9.52
C ASP A 69 17.46 -8.62 8.29
N ILE A 70 16.70 -7.53 8.14
CA ILE A 70 16.87 -6.57 7.03
C ILE A 70 18.04 -5.60 7.28
N PHE A 71 18.37 -5.30 8.53
CA PHE A 71 19.42 -4.33 8.90
C PHE A 71 20.73 -4.98 9.39
N LYS A 72 20.95 -6.28 9.11
CA LYS A 72 22.24 -6.94 9.32
C LYS A 72 23.24 -6.69 8.19
#